data_AF-A0A1N6XE09-F1
#
_entry.id   AF-A0A1N6XE09-F1
#
_cell.length_a   1.000
_cell.length_b   1.000
_cell.length_c   1.000
_cell.angle_alpha   90.00
_cell.angle_beta   90.00
_cell.angle_gamma   90.00
#
_symmetry.space_group_name_H-M   'P 1'
#
loop_
_entity.id
_entity.type
_entity.pdbx_description
1 polymer ?
#
loop_
_entity_poly.entity_id
_entity_poly.type
_entity_poly.pdbx_seq_one_letter_code
_entity_poly.pdbx_strand_id
1 'polypeptide(L)'
;MSARNTAPVDTGTPVQAYLQGLQHDGQSRLDSWLPLALHHTPASVGADTYDYLCLVGRYLVLGMVQRAMHPGCKFDYCVVLQGRPGSRKSTLVEALAGATWYADAAFDPTEPLGPVLKDCWLYEVSELSAMRGHELAALKQQISSTADAYRPAYRGHFVQQPRQCVFIATTGSTDYLNAAGNRRFWPVPVVADIDVEWVRANRDQLFAEAVAQYRIGAPYWPNEEQEARLFLPMQRQNRMHPALDSALREVLSRTPDAAPAGGVHSGTDFVTLGQVTRALGIGAATSSASMDRAVGLWLEEQGWKHVKRSIAGITAWGYQRPAGSINAQASLPPASQSAPVRSAPPRTQQAAASPASAPLLPSPAAQPQPAPPRFVRHAQSLLRRFGFQLTWTPSGSDGDGASLVIRHARRDKQR
;
A
#
# COMPACT_ATOMS: atom_id res chain seq x y z
N MET A 1 -64.23 -26.14 8.76
CA MET A 1 -62.85 -26.33 9.25
C MET A 1 -62.03 -25.13 8.83
N SER A 2 -61.87 -24.13 9.71
CA SER A 2 -61.04 -22.95 9.42
C SER A 2 -59.57 -23.31 9.48
N ALA A 3 -58.89 -23.21 8.34
CA ALA A 3 -57.44 -23.26 8.27
C ALA A 3 -56.88 -22.03 9.03
N ARG A 4 -56.30 -22.26 10.20
CA ARG A 4 -55.47 -21.27 10.88
C ARG A 4 -54.24 -21.04 10.02
N ASN A 5 -54.21 -19.92 9.31
CA ASN A 5 -53.03 -19.40 8.68
C ASN A 5 -52.08 -18.92 9.79
N THR A 6 -51.26 -19.84 10.32
CA THR A 6 -50.12 -19.49 11.18
C THR A 6 -49.13 -18.73 10.31
N ALA A 7 -49.00 -17.42 10.54
CA ALA A 7 -47.89 -16.65 10.01
C ALA A 7 -46.58 -17.38 10.35
N PRO A 8 -45.61 -17.45 9.43
CA PRO A 8 -44.32 -18.05 9.74
C PRO A 8 -43.72 -17.30 10.93
N VAL A 9 -43.36 -18.04 11.98
CA VAL A 9 -42.54 -17.52 13.07
C VAL A 9 -41.28 -16.97 12.41
N ASP A 10 -41.00 -15.69 12.62
CA ASP A 10 -39.79 -15.02 12.13
C ASP A 10 -38.58 -15.58 12.89
N THR A 11 -38.15 -16.79 12.50
CA THR A 11 -36.86 -17.33 12.89
C THR A 11 -35.83 -16.55 12.10
N GLY A 12 -35.18 -15.60 12.77
CA GLY A 12 -34.15 -14.73 12.17
C GLY A 12 -33.09 -15.51 11.39
N THR A 13 -32.32 -14.81 10.55
CA THR A 13 -31.32 -15.45 9.69
C THR A 13 -30.25 -16.17 10.52
N PRO A 14 -29.54 -17.17 9.97
CA PRO A 14 -28.51 -17.90 10.72
C PRO A 14 -27.46 -16.99 11.38
N VAL A 15 -27.08 -15.90 10.71
CA VAL A 15 -26.16 -14.89 11.25
C VAL A 15 -26.79 -14.14 12.44
N GLN A 16 -28.06 -13.75 12.34
CA GLN A 16 -28.77 -13.10 13.45
C GLN A 16 -28.86 -14.01 14.67
N ALA A 17 -29.23 -15.28 14.47
CA ALA A 17 -29.31 -16.27 15.55
C ALA A 17 -27.94 -16.48 16.22
N TYR A 18 -26.87 -16.58 15.44
CA TYR A 18 -25.50 -16.64 15.95
C TYR A 18 -25.15 -15.40 16.79
N LEU A 19 -25.37 -14.19 16.26
CA LEU A 19 -25.06 -12.94 16.97
C LEU A 19 -25.86 -12.79 18.27
N GLN A 20 -27.12 -13.22 18.29
CA GLN A 20 -27.98 -13.15 19.48
C GLN A 20 -27.55 -14.14 20.57
N GLY A 21 -26.89 -15.24 20.20
CA GLY A 21 -26.39 -16.25 21.14
C GLY A 21 -25.06 -15.90 21.81
N LEU A 22 -24.35 -14.87 21.33
CA LEU A 22 -23.04 -14.49 21.86
C LEU A 22 -23.14 -13.82 23.24
N GLN A 23 -22.15 -14.12 24.09
CA GLN A 23 -21.97 -13.49 25.40
C GLN A 23 -20.60 -12.82 25.47
N HIS A 24 -20.60 -11.51 25.75
CA HIS A 24 -19.38 -10.73 25.86
C HIS A 24 -18.75 -10.95 27.24
N ASP A 25 -17.44 -11.17 27.26
CA ASP A 25 -16.65 -11.40 28.46
C ASP A 25 -16.25 -10.12 29.21
N GLY A 26 -16.69 -8.96 28.73
CA GLY A 26 -16.41 -7.65 29.32
C GLY A 26 -15.05 -7.04 28.94
N GLN A 27 -14.20 -7.74 28.18
CA GLN A 27 -12.94 -7.17 27.72
C GLN A 27 -13.11 -6.46 26.38
N SER A 28 -12.60 -5.23 26.30
CA SER A 28 -12.67 -4.45 25.06
C SER A 28 -11.57 -4.87 24.08
N ARG A 29 -11.99 -5.19 22.85
CA ARG A 29 -11.16 -5.65 21.74
C ARG A 29 -11.52 -4.97 20.42
N LEU A 30 -12.76 -4.51 20.29
CA LEU A 30 -13.33 -3.98 19.05
C LEU A 30 -12.54 -2.79 18.47
N ASP A 31 -11.91 -1.98 19.31
CA ASP A 31 -11.16 -0.81 18.84
C ASP A 31 -9.68 -1.13 18.53
N SER A 32 -9.16 -2.30 18.92
CA SER A 32 -7.72 -2.63 18.76
C SER A 32 -7.46 -3.87 17.90
N TRP A 33 -8.49 -4.65 17.56
CA TRP A 33 -8.33 -5.94 16.91
C TRP A 33 -7.62 -5.87 15.56
N LEU A 34 -7.96 -4.86 14.73
CA LEU A 34 -7.42 -4.74 13.38
C LEU A 34 -5.92 -4.41 13.41
N PRO A 35 -5.45 -3.32 14.05
CA PRO A 35 -4.01 -3.07 14.13
C PRO A 35 -3.26 -4.20 14.85
N LEU A 36 -3.85 -4.84 15.87
CA LEU A 36 -3.23 -5.97 16.55
C LEU A 36 -3.02 -7.18 15.61
N ALA A 37 -4.06 -7.59 14.87
CA ALA A 37 -3.99 -8.69 13.91
C ALA A 37 -3.00 -8.41 12.76
N LEU A 38 -2.78 -7.13 12.43
CA LEU A 38 -1.84 -6.68 11.39
C LEU A 38 -0.44 -6.38 11.93
N HIS A 39 -0.18 -6.59 13.23
CA HIS A 39 1.07 -6.24 13.91
C HIS A 39 1.47 -4.76 13.79
N HIS A 40 0.48 -3.87 13.69
CA HIS A 40 0.71 -2.43 13.71
C HIS A 40 0.79 -1.88 15.13
N THR A 41 1.70 -0.94 15.31
CA THR A 41 1.86 -0.16 16.54
C THR A 41 1.91 1.32 16.18
N PRO A 42 1.66 2.24 17.13
CA PRO A 42 1.82 3.67 16.88
C PRO A 42 3.24 4.02 16.37
N ALA A 43 4.26 3.25 16.77
CA ALA A 43 5.63 3.42 16.30
C ALA A 43 5.85 2.94 14.85
N SER A 44 5.11 1.93 14.38
CA SER A 44 5.31 1.36 13.03
C SER A 44 4.60 2.16 11.94
N VAL A 45 3.43 2.75 12.24
CA VAL A 45 2.60 3.45 11.24
C VAL A 45 2.30 4.91 11.56
N GLY A 46 2.72 5.39 12.74
CA GLY A 46 2.36 6.71 13.26
C GLY A 46 1.01 6.70 13.99
N ALA A 47 0.81 7.71 14.85
CA ALA A 47 -0.38 7.80 15.71
C ALA A 47 -1.69 7.92 14.91
N ASP A 48 -1.76 8.83 13.92
CA ASP A 48 -2.98 9.02 13.13
C ASP A 48 -3.35 7.77 12.31
N THR A 49 -2.37 7.07 11.72
CA THR A 49 -2.65 5.82 11.01
C THR A 49 -3.13 4.74 11.98
N TYR A 50 -2.56 4.66 13.17
CA TYR A 50 -3.00 3.72 14.19
C TYR A 50 -4.44 4.01 14.63
N ASP A 51 -4.77 5.27 14.94
CA ASP A 51 -6.12 5.73 15.28
C ASP A 51 -7.12 5.40 14.14
N TYR A 52 -6.71 5.64 12.89
CA TYR A 52 -7.49 5.27 11.71
C TYR A 52 -7.77 3.77 11.65
N LEU A 53 -6.76 2.92 11.86
CA LEU A 53 -6.92 1.46 11.83
C LEU A 53 -7.85 0.96 12.94
N CYS A 54 -7.77 1.55 14.14
CA CYS A 54 -8.70 1.29 15.23
C CYS A 54 -10.15 1.54 14.80
N LEU A 55 -10.42 2.72 14.22
CA LEU A 55 -11.77 3.08 13.77
C LEU A 55 -12.25 2.22 12.60
N VAL A 56 -11.39 1.92 11.62
CA VAL A 56 -11.73 1.02 10.50
C VAL A 56 -12.12 -0.36 11.01
N GLY A 57 -11.33 -0.93 11.93
CA GLY A 57 -11.63 -2.22 12.56
C GLY A 57 -12.97 -2.21 13.29
N ARG A 58 -13.19 -1.18 14.11
CA ARG A 58 -14.45 -0.98 14.83
C ARG A 58 -15.65 -0.92 13.89
N TYR A 59 -15.59 -0.03 12.90
CA TYR A 59 -16.72 0.21 11.98
C TYR A 59 -16.98 -0.95 11.02
N LEU A 60 -15.95 -1.72 10.64
CA LEU A 60 -16.15 -2.95 9.86
C LEU A 60 -17.02 -3.94 10.61
N VAL A 61 -16.64 -4.30 11.85
CA VAL A 61 -17.37 -5.30 12.64
C VAL A 61 -18.75 -4.78 13.04
N LEU A 62 -18.88 -3.51 13.42
CA LEU A 62 -20.20 -2.90 13.68
C LEU A 62 -21.07 -2.86 12.43
N GLY A 63 -20.51 -2.54 11.26
CA GLY A 63 -21.22 -2.53 9.99
C GLY A 63 -21.75 -3.92 9.61
N MET A 64 -20.97 -4.96 9.86
CA MET A 64 -21.38 -6.36 9.71
C MET A 64 -22.55 -6.71 10.63
N VAL A 65 -22.47 -6.36 11.92
CA VAL A 65 -23.57 -6.57 12.88
C VAL A 65 -24.81 -5.78 12.46
N GLN A 66 -24.67 -4.53 12.05
CA GLN A 66 -25.77 -3.68 11.60
C GLN A 66 -26.49 -4.26 10.38
N ARG A 67 -25.75 -4.72 9.36
CA ARG A 67 -26.35 -5.36 8.17
C ARG A 67 -27.05 -6.67 8.49
N ALA A 68 -26.54 -7.45 9.44
CA ALA A 68 -27.19 -8.67 9.89
C ALA A 68 -28.46 -8.37 10.70
N MET A 69 -28.39 -7.48 11.69
CA MET A 69 -29.49 -7.20 12.64
C MET A 69 -30.55 -6.25 12.06
N HIS A 70 -30.18 -5.39 11.11
CA HIS A 70 -31.07 -4.48 10.39
C HIS A 70 -30.82 -4.57 8.87
N PRO A 71 -31.29 -5.65 8.21
CA PRO A 71 -31.09 -5.86 6.79
C PRO A 71 -31.55 -4.66 5.95
N GLY A 72 -30.68 -4.22 5.04
CA GLY A 72 -30.91 -3.04 4.20
C GLY A 72 -30.54 -1.69 4.82
N CYS A 73 -29.98 -1.68 6.04
CA CYS A 73 -29.35 -0.47 6.57
C CYS A 73 -28.23 0.03 5.64
N LYS A 74 -27.92 1.33 5.72
CA LYS A 74 -26.85 1.90 4.91
C LYS A 74 -25.49 1.51 5.50
N PHE A 75 -24.64 0.88 4.71
CA PHE A 75 -23.20 0.75 4.94
C PHE A 75 -22.53 0.76 3.57
N ASP A 76 -22.02 1.92 3.15
CA ASP A 76 -21.42 2.14 1.83
C ASP A 76 -19.88 2.20 1.87
N TYR A 77 -19.28 1.52 2.84
CA TYR A 77 -17.84 1.39 3.02
C TYR A 77 -17.35 -0.01 2.65
N CYS A 78 -16.10 -0.08 2.22
CA CYS A 78 -15.38 -1.26 1.79
C CYS A 78 -13.94 -1.13 2.26
N VAL A 79 -13.56 -1.97 3.22
CA VAL A 79 -12.17 -2.06 3.66
C VAL A 79 -11.34 -2.66 2.54
N VAL A 80 -10.13 -2.14 2.31
CA VAL A 80 -9.23 -2.66 1.30
C VAL A 80 -7.92 -3.07 1.94
N LEU A 81 -7.69 -4.37 2.07
CA LEU A 81 -6.44 -4.92 2.58
C LEU A 81 -5.38 -4.88 1.48
N GLN A 82 -4.32 -4.11 1.70
CA GLN A 82 -3.28 -3.83 0.71
C GLN A 82 -1.95 -4.35 1.19
N GLY A 83 -1.37 -5.29 0.45
CA GLY A 83 -0.07 -5.80 0.81
C GLY A 83 0.34 -6.93 -0.11
N ARG A 84 1.53 -7.45 0.11
CA ARG A 84 2.10 -8.48 -0.76
C ARG A 84 1.15 -9.68 -0.91
N PRO A 85 1.11 -10.33 -2.08
CA PRO A 85 0.46 -11.63 -2.21
C PRO A 85 1.01 -12.60 -1.14
N GLY A 86 0.16 -13.47 -0.62
CA GLY A 86 0.56 -14.43 0.42
C GLY A 86 0.49 -13.92 1.86
N SER A 87 0.26 -12.63 2.13
CA SER A 87 0.13 -12.08 3.49
C SER A 87 -1.18 -12.44 4.22
N ARG A 88 -1.82 -13.57 3.87
CA ARG A 88 -3.03 -14.12 4.53
C ARG A 88 -4.26 -13.20 4.54
N LYS A 89 -4.34 -12.24 3.61
CA LYS A 89 -5.45 -11.26 3.50
C LYS A 89 -6.82 -11.95 3.36
N SER A 90 -6.99 -12.82 2.36
CA SER A 90 -8.26 -13.54 2.16
C SER A 90 -8.57 -14.50 3.32
N THR A 91 -7.53 -15.10 3.90
CA THR A 91 -7.67 -15.95 5.10
C THR A 91 -8.16 -15.17 6.32
N LEU A 92 -7.77 -13.90 6.47
CA LEU A 92 -8.32 -13.00 7.49
C LEU A 92 -9.81 -12.76 7.25
N VAL A 93 -10.21 -12.49 6.00
CA VAL A 93 -11.61 -12.24 5.64
C VAL A 93 -12.48 -13.46 5.96
N GLU A 94 -12.06 -14.63 5.50
CA GLU A 94 -12.73 -15.90 5.77
C GLU A 94 -12.80 -16.18 7.28
N ALA A 95 -11.70 -15.96 8.01
CA ALA A 95 -11.67 -16.16 9.46
C ALA A 95 -12.62 -15.22 10.20
N LEU A 96 -12.75 -13.95 9.77
CA LEU A 96 -13.65 -12.99 10.39
C LEU A 96 -15.12 -13.35 10.11
N ALA A 97 -15.47 -13.69 8.87
CA ALA A 97 -16.84 -14.03 8.50
C ALA A 97 -17.26 -15.41 8.99
N GLY A 98 -16.32 -16.35 9.05
CA GLY A 98 -16.57 -17.79 9.15
C GLY A 98 -16.84 -18.39 7.77
N ALA A 99 -16.29 -19.58 7.50
CA ALA A 99 -16.33 -20.24 6.19
C ALA A 99 -17.76 -20.42 5.62
N THR A 100 -18.78 -20.51 6.48
CA THR A 100 -20.18 -20.65 6.07
C THR A 100 -20.80 -19.37 5.50
N TRP A 101 -20.30 -18.19 5.91
CA TRP A 101 -20.87 -16.88 5.56
C TRP A 101 -19.88 -16.00 4.80
N TYR A 102 -18.81 -16.61 4.31
CA TYR A 102 -17.80 -16.00 3.46
C TYR A 102 -18.05 -16.38 2.00
N ALA A 103 -17.83 -15.45 1.09
CA ALA A 103 -17.73 -15.75 -0.33
C ALA A 103 -16.69 -14.83 -0.97
N ASP A 104 -15.93 -15.37 -1.92
CA ASP A 104 -15.01 -14.60 -2.76
C ASP A 104 -15.23 -14.93 -4.23
N ALA A 105 -15.05 -13.91 -5.06
CA ALA A 105 -14.91 -14.09 -6.50
C ALA A 105 -14.22 -12.87 -7.11
N ALA A 106 -13.71 -13.05 -8.32
CA ALA A 106 -13.48 -11.92 -9.21
C ALA A 106 -14.83 -11.24 -9.48
N PHE A 107 -14.88 -9.92 -9.30
CA PHE A 107 -16.11 -9.18 -9.55
C PHE A 107 -16.33 -9.02 -11.06
N ASP A 108 -17.42 -9.58 -11.56
CA ASP A 108 -17.91 -9.33 -12.90
C ASP A 108 -19.20 -8.50 -12.84
N PRO A 109 -19.23 -7.27 -13.38
CA PRO A 109 -20.43 -6.43 -13.36
C PRO A 109 -21.58 -6.97 -14.24
N THR A 110 -21.31 -7.93 -15.12
CA THR A 110 -22.31 -8.56 -15.99
C THR A 110 -23.01 -9.74 -15.30
N GLU A 111 -22.41 -10.32 -14.27
CA GLU A 111 -23.00 -11.42 -13.52
C GLU A 111 -23.83 -10.92 -12.32
N PRO A 112 -25.04 -11.46 -12.11
CA PRO A 112 -25.85 -11.06 -10.97
C PRO A 112 -25.26 -11.64 -9.67
N LEU A 113 -24.73 -10.77 -8.81
CA LEU A 113 -24.21 -11.19 -7.50
C LEU A 113 -25.28 -11.62 -6.49
N GLY A 114 -26.54 -11.19 -6.67
CA GLY A 114 -27.59 -11.36 -5.66
C GLY A 114 -27.80 -12.80 -5.14
N PRO A 115 -27.73 -13.87 -5.95
CA PRO A 115 -27.79 -15.25 -5.45
C PRO A 115 -26.65 -15.59 -4.48
N VAL A 116 -25.44 -15.07 -4.71
CA VAL A 116 -24.26 -15.28 -3.84
C VAL A 116 -24.37 -14.43 -2.58
N LEU A 117 -24.78 -13.17 -2.72
CA LEU A 117 -24.88 -12.23 -1.60
C LEU A 117 -25.97 -12.61 -0.59
N LYS A 118 -26.98 -13.37 -1.00
CA LYS A 118 -28.09 -13.79 -0.14
C LYS A 118 -27.62 -14.55 1.11
N ASP A 119 -26.67 -15.46 0.95
CA ASP A 119 -26.20 -16.36 2.02
C ASP A 119 -24.80 -15.94 2.53
N CYS A 120 -24.31 -14.78 2.09
CA CYS A 120 -23.00 -14.24 2.42
C CYS A 120 -23.12 -13.08 3.42
N TRP A 121 -22.28 -13.08 4.44
CA TRP A 121 -22.16 -11.97 5.40
C TRP A 121 -21.00 -11.04 5.09
N LEU A 122 -19.89 -11.59 4.58
CA LEU A 122 -18.74 -10.82 4.13
C LEU A 122 -18.28 -11.33 2.76
N TYR A 123 -18.42 -10.46 1.76
CA TYR A 123 -18.04 -10.75 0.38
C TYR A 123 -16.67 -10.14 0.08
N GLU A 124 -15.70 -10.99 -0.26
CA GLU A 124 -14.38 -10.55 -0.71
C GLU A 124 -14.38 -10.27 -2.21
N VAL A 125 -13.96 -9.06 -2.54
CA VAL A 125 -13.58 -8.65 -3.89
C VAL A 125 -12.09 -8.91 -4.08
N SER A 126 -11.77 -10.04 -4.70
CA SER A 126 -10.39 -10.45 -4.96
C SER A 126 -9.78 -9.62 -6.10
N GLU A 127 -8.52 -9.18 -5.92
CA GLU A 127 -7.73 -8.44 -6.89
C GLU A 127 -8.32 -7.10 -7.37
N LEU A 128 -8.61 -6.19 -6.44
CA LEU A 128 -9.20 -4.88 -6.76
C LEU A 128 -8.37 -4.05 -7.77
N SER A 129 -7.04 -4.20 -7.80
CA SER A 129 -6.16 -3.50 -8.76
C SER A 129 -6.32 -3.94 -10.22
N ALA A 130 -6.91 -5.11 -10.47
CA ALA A 130 -7.19 -5.57 -11.82
C ALA A 130 -8.34 -4.78 -12.46
N MET A 131 -9.22 -4.20 -11.64
CA MET A 131 -10.42 -3.52 -12.14
C MET A 131 -10.12 -2.25 -12.94
N ARG A 132 -11.02 -1.96 -13.87
CA ARG A 132 -11.02 -0.74 -14.70
C ARG A 132 -12.21 0.13 -14.35
N GLY A 133 -12.28 1.32 -14.95
CA GLY A 133 -13.22 2.37 -14.53
C GLY A 133 -14.70 1.94 -14.51
N HIS A 134 -15.13 1.11 -15.46
CA HIS A 134 -16.52 0.64 -15.52
C HIS A 134 -16.84 -0.41 -14.44
N GLU A 135 -15.98 -1.42 -14.25
CA GLU A 135 -16.07 -2.41 -13.16
C GLU A 135 -16.06 -1.72 -11.79
N LEU A 136 -15.13 -0.77 -11.59
CA LEU A 136 -15.02 -0.03 -10.33
C LEU A 136 -16.27 0.82 -10.06
N ALA A 137 -16.87 1.42 -11.10
CA ALA A 137 -18.12 2.17 -10.96
C ALA A 137 -19.29 1.24 -10.58
N ALA A 138 -19.39 0.07 -11.20
CA ALA A 138 -20.38 -0.95 -10.87
C ALA A 138 -20.18 -1.49 -9.45
N LEU A 139 -18.94 -1.75 -9.03
CA LEU A 139 -18.63 -2.17 -7.66
C LEU A 139 -19.01 -1.09 -6.64
N LYS A 140 -18.75 0.20 -6.92
CA LYS A 140 -19.19 1.32 -6.05
C LYS A 140 -20.70 1.37 -5.90
N GLN A 141 -21.44 1.10 -6.98
CA GLN A 141 -22.89 0.96 -6.94
C GLN A 141 -23.30 -0.23 -6.09
N GLN A 142 -22.64 -1.38 -6.27
CA GLN A 142 -22.86 -2.56 -5.47
C GLN A 142 -22.65 -2.23 -4.00
N ILE A 143 -21.46 -1.82 -3.55
CA ILE A 143 -21.18 -1.45 -2.14
C ILE A 143 -22.26 -0.53 -1.54
N SER A 144 -22.76 0.43 -2.33
CA SER A 144 -23.76 1.41 -1.86
C SER A 144 -25.17 0.86 -1.69
N SER A 145 -25.51 -0.29 -2.28
CA SER A 145 -26.89 -0.79 -2.32
C SER A 145 -27.39 -1.23 -0.94
N THR A 146 -28.70 -1.03 -0.73
CA THR A 146 -29.44 -1.47 0.45
C THR A 146 -30.28 -2.72 0.17
N ALA A 147 -30.42 -3.12 -1.09
CA ALA A 147 -31.12 -4.33 -1.47
C ALA A 147 -30.42 -5.04 -2.63
N ASP A 148 -30.53 -6.36 -2.63
CA ASP A 148 -30.03 -7.24 -3.67
C ASP A 148 -31.20 -7.73 -4.51
N ALA A 149 -31.18 -7.42 -5.81
CA ALA A 149 -32.18 -7.86 -6.75
C ALA A 149 -31.63 -9.01 -7.59
N TYR A 150 -32.32 -10.15 -7.59
CA TYR A 150 -31.93 -11.29 -8.41
C TYR A 150 -33.13 -12.17 -8.78
N ARG A 151 -32.96 -13.06 -9.76
CA ARG A 151 -33.98 -14.03 -10.15
C ARG A 151 -33.53 -15.43 -9.69
N PRO A 152 -34.19 -16.04 -8.68
CA PRO A 152 -33.86 -17.40 -8.26
C PRO A 152 -34.13 -18.39 -9.40
N ALA A 153 -33.28 -19.40 -9.56
CA ALA A 153 -33.41 -20.40 -10.64
C ALA A 153 -34.78 -21.12 -10.66
N TYR A 154 -35.39 -21.27 -9.48
CA TYR A 154 -36.69 -21.93 -9.27
C TYR A 154 -37.89 -20.96 -9.25
N ARG A 155 -37.69 -19.64 -9.41
CA ARG A 155 -38.77 -18.65 -9.46
C ARG A 155 -38.79 -17.91 -10.80
N GLY A 156 -39.99 -17.75 -11.36
CA GLY A 156 -40.20 -17.03 -12.61
C GLY A 156 -39.97 -15.51 -12.53
N HIS A 157 -39.83 -14.94 -11.33
CA HIS A 157 -39.82 -13.50 -11.09
C HIS A 157 -38.61 -13.06 -10.28
N PHE A 158 -38.23 -11.79 -10.45
CA PHE A 158 -37.22 -11.13 -9.62
C PHE A 158 -37.68 -11.04 -8.17
N VAL A 159 -36.74 -11.23 -7.25
CA VAL A 159 -36.92 -10.94 -5.83
C VAL A 159 -35.98 -9.81 -5.45
N GLN A 160 -36.43 -8.96 -4.51
CA GLN A 160 -35.58 -7.99 -3.84
C GLN A 160 -35.40 -8.43 -2.40
N GLN A 161 -34.16 -8.59 -1.99
CA GLN A 161 -33.79 -8.96 -0.63
C GLN A 161 -33.08 -7.78 0.04
N PRO A 162 -33.52 -7.33 1.22
CA PRO A 162 -32.77 -6.34 2.00
C PRO A 162 -31.36 -6.88 2.30
N ARG A 163 -30.34 -6.09 1.99
CA ARG A 163 -28.97 -6.57 2.01
C ARG A 163 -28.45 -6.81 3.42
N GLN A 164 -27.82 -7.97 3.61
CA GLN A 164 -27.17 -8.39 4.86
C GLN A 164 -25.64 -8.48 4.76
N CYS A 165 -25.08 -8.47 3.55
CA CYS A 165 -23.65 -8.59 3.35
C CYS A 165 -22.90 -7.24 3.48
N VAL A 166 -21.63 -7.34 3.84
CA VAL A 166 -20.62 -6.28 3.77
C VAL A 166 -19.58 -6.67 2.72
N PHE A 167 -18.97 -5.67 2.06
CA PHE A 167 -17.90 -5.89 1.09
C PHE A 167 -16.54 -5.57 1.71
N ILE A 168 -15.56 -6.42 1.43
CA ILE A 168 -14.15 -6.13 1.66
C ILE A 168 -13.39 -6.43 0.38
N ALA A 169 -12.28 -5.77 0.16
CA ALA A 169 -11.44 -6.01 -1.00
C ALA A 169 -10.02 -6.35 -0.59
N THR A 170 -9.36 -7.18 -1.38
CA THR A 170 -7.95 -7.49 -1.22
C THR A 170 -7.19 -7.11 -2.48
N THR A 171 -5.95 -6.63 -2.30
CA THR A 171 -5.12 -6.24 -3.43
C THR A 171 -3.64 -6.45 -3.11
N GLY A 172 -2.90 -6.89 -4.12
CA GLY A 172 -1.44 -6.95 -4.11
C GLY A 172 -0.76 -5.60 -4.31
N SER A 173 -1.52 -4.62 -4.81
CA SER A 173 -1.04 -3.29 -5.19
C SER A 173 -1.83 -2.20 -4.48
N THR A 174 -1.16 -1.09 -4.19
CA THR A 174 -1.80 0.17 -3.76
C THR A 174 -2.53 0.87 -4.92
N ASP A 175 -2.29 0.43 -6.16
CA ASP A 175 -2.69 1.14 -7.39
C ASP A 175 -4.02 0.60 -7.95
N TYR A 176 -5.11 0.89 -7.25
CA TYR A 176 -6.44 0.41 -7.65
C TYR A 176 -7.50 1.52 -7.75
N LEU A 177 -7.16 2.78 -7.43
CA LEU A 177 -8.10 3.91 -7.48
C LEU A 177 -7.53 5.11 -8.24
N ASN A 178 -8.01 5.36 -9.45
CA ASN A 178 -7.47 6.41 -10.35
C ASN A 178 -8.35 7.67 -10.51
N ALA A 179 -9.40 7.88 -9.68
CA ALA A 179 -10.25 9.07 -9.78
C ALA A 179 -10.98 9.43 -8.46
N ALA A 180 -11.45 10.68 -8.35
CA ALA A 180 -12.20 11.22 -7.21
C ALA A 180 -13.50 10.43 -6.90
N GLY A 181 -13.92 10.44 -5.64
CA GLY A 181 -15.14 9.73 -5.16
C GLY A 181 -14.86 8.38 -4.49
N ASN A 182 -13.85 8.33 -3.60
CA ASN A 182 -13.37 7.10 -2.95
C ASN A 182 -13.62 7.02 -1.45
N ARG A 183 -14.55 7.83 -0.90
CA ARG A 183 -14.94 7.74 0.52
C ARG A 183 -15.36 6.33 0.97
N ARG A 184 -15.79 5.52 0.00
CA ARG A 184 -16.23 4.14 0.18
C ARG A 184 -15.09 3.18 0.42
N PHE A 185 -13.86 3.50 0.03
CA PHE A 185 -12.73 2.59 0.16
C PHE A 185 -11.87 3.01 1.34
N TRP A 186 -11.72 2.12 2.31
CA TRP A 186 -10.89 2.31 3.48
C TRP A 186 -9.59 1.51 3.30
N PRO A 187 -8.53 2.13 2.74
CA PRO A 187 -7.24 1.49 2.56
C PRO A 187 -6.65 1.03 3.90
N VAL A 188 -6.15 -0.20 3.97
CA VAL A 188 -5.53 -0.79 5.16
C VAL A 188 -4.20 -1.44 4.75
N PRO A 189 -3.06 -0.85 5.13
CA PRO A 189 -1.74 -1.40 4.79
C PRO A 189 -1.47 -2.69 5.57
N VAL A 190 -1.01 -3.73 4.88
CA VAL A 190 -0.60 -5.03 5.40
C VAL A 190 0.88 -5.20 5.07
N VAL A 191 1.72 -5.01 6.09
CA VAL A 191 3.18 -5.00 5.94
C VAL A 191 3.85 -6.31 6.38
N ALA A 192 3.12 -7.15 7.11
CA ALA A 192 3.54 -8.45 7.63
C ALA A 192 2.42 -9.48 7.43
N ASP A 193 2.73 -10.75 7.72
CA ASP A 193 1.71 -11.79 7.75
C ASP A 193 0.69 -11.50 8.86
N ILE A 194 -0.58 -11.70 8.55
CA ILE A 194 -1.68 -11.43 9.47
C ILE A 194 -1.79 -12.56 10.50
N ASP A 195 -2.00 -12.20 11.76
CA ASP A 195 -2.30 -13.13 12.86
C ASP A 195 -3.77 -13.57 12.80
N VAL A 196 -4.05 -14.48 11.86
CA VAL A 196 -5.39 -15.01 11.64
C VAL A 196 -5.84 -15.89 12.82
N GLU A 197 -4.90 -16.56 13.49
CA GLU A 197 -5.16 -17.42 14.64
C GLU A 197 -5.70 -16.61 15.81
N TRP A 198 -5.12 -15.44 16.09
CA TRP A 198 -5.66 -14.52 17.07
C TRP A 198 -7.08 -14.06 16.70
N VAL A 199 -7.33 -13.76 15.42
CA VAL A 199 -8.68 -13.36 14.96
C VAL A 199 -9.69 -14.49 15.15
N ARG A 200 -9.35 -15.73 14.80
CA ARG A 200 -10.22 -16.90 15.02
C ARG A 200 -10.54 -17.10 16.49
N ALA A 201 -9.53 -16.98 17.37
CA ALA A 201 -9.70 -17.16 18.80
C ALA A 201 -10.56 -16.06 19.46
N ASN A 202 -10.56 -14.85 18.90
CA ASN A 202 -11.26 -13.70 19.48
C ASN A 202 -12.54 -13.31 18.72
N ARG A 203 -12.83 -13.93 17.57
CA ARG A 203 -13.94 -13.60 16.67
C ARG A 203 -15.27 -13.45 17.41
N ASP A 204 -15.63 -14.45 18.20
CA ASP A 204 -16.91 -14.48 18.90
C ASP A 204 -17.00 -13.36 19.93
N GLN A 205 -15.90 -13.02 20.60
CA GLN A 205 -15.84 -11.90 21.54
C GLN A 205 -15.87 -10.53 20.83
N LEU A 206 -15.25 -10.40 19.65
CA LEU A 206 -15.35 -9.18 18.82
C LEU A 206 -16.80 -8.91 18.42
N PHE A 207 -17.51 -9.94 17.96
CA PHE A 207 -18.92 -9.79 17.61
C PHE A 207 -19.82 -9.62 18.83
N ALA A 208 -19.52 -10.25 19.97
CA ALA A 208 -20.26 -10.05 21.21
C ALA A 208 -20.17 -8.59 21.69
N GLU A 209 -18.97 -7.99 21.66
CA GLU A 209 -18.76 -6.58 21.97
C GLU A 209 -19.49 -5.68 20.97
N ALA A 210 -19.38 -5.97 19.67
CA ALA A 210 -20.06 -5.21 18.62
C ALA A 210 -21.60 -5.28 18.74
N VAL A 211 -22.16 -6.41 19.15
CA VAL A 211 -23.60 -6.55 19.44
C VAL A 211 -23.99 -5.70 20.65
N ALA A 212 -23.18 -5.63 21.70
CA ALA A 212 -23.43 -4.75 22.84
C ALA A 212 -23.44 -3.26 22.42
N GLN A 213 -22.47 -2.86 21.58
CA GLN A 213 -22.39 -1.51 21.00
C GLN A 213 -23.58 -1.19 20.07
N TYR A 214 -24.01 -2.17 19.26
CA TYR A 214 -25.21 -2.06 18.42
C TYR A 214 -26.46 -1.78 19.27
N ARG A 215 -26.66 -2.52 20.37
CA ARG A 215 -27.84 -2.38 21.24
C ARG A 215 -27.97 -1.00 21.87
N ILE A 216 -26.86 -0.31 22.12
CA ILE A 216 -26.85 1.08 22.63
C ILE A 216 -26.88 2.13 21.51
N GLY A 217 -27.01 1.73 20.25
CA GLY A 217 -27.09 2.65 19.11
C GLY A 217 -25.78 3.31 18.75
N ALA A 218 -24.63 2.66 19.01
CA ALA A 218 -23.33 3.24 18.66
C ALA A 218 -23.21 3.48 17.14
N PRO A 219 -22.58 4.61 16.72
CA PRO A 219 -22.36 4.88 15.31
C PRO A 219 -21.38 3.87 14.73
N TYR A 220 -21.59 3.54 13.46
CA TYR A 220 -20.78 2.59 12.70
C TYR A 220 -20.16 3.24 11.45
N TRP A 221 -20.03 4.57 11.47
CA TRP A 221 -19.42 5.41 10.45
C TRP A 221 -18.60 6.52 11.12
N PRO A 222 -17.58 7.06 10.43
CA PRO A 222 -16.81 8.19 10.94
C PRO A 222 -17.66 9.46 11.03
N ASN A 223 -17.45 10.25 12.08
CA ASN A 223 -17.97 11.62 12.17
C ASN A 223 -17.12 12.58 11.32
N GLU A 224 -17.53 13.85 11.23
CA GLU A 224 -16.84 14.85 10.38
C GLU A 224 -15.37 15.07 10.75
N GLU A 225 -15.06 15.09 12.06
CA GLU A 225 -13.69 15.27 12.55
C GLU A 225 -12.81 14.07 12.18
N GLN A 226 -13.30 12.85 12.42
CA GLN A 226 -12.62 11.60 12.07
C GLN A 226 -12.42 11.52 10.55
N GLU A 227 -13.45 11.86 9.76
CA GLU A 227 -13.39 11.87 8.30
C GLU A 227 -12.29 12.82 7.81
N ALA A 228 -12.24 14.05 8.34
CA ALA A 228 -11.27 15.06 7.95
C ALA A 228 -9.84 14.75 8.40
N ARG A 229 -9.66 14.29 9.65
CA ARG A 229 -8.34 14.03 10.24
C ARG A 229 -7.72 12.71 9.79
N LEU A 230 -8.54 11.66 9.62
CA LEU A 230 -8.03 10.29 9.51
C LEU A 230 -8.37 9.64 8.16
N PHE A 231 -9.64 9.65 7.75
CA PHE A 231 -10.08 8.90 6.56
C PHE A 231 -9.70 9.59 5.25
N LEU A 232 -9.93 10.90 5.12
CA LEU A 232 -9.61 11.64 3.90
C LEU A 232 -8.11 11.64 3.59
N PRO A 233 -7.19 11.85 4.56
CA PRO A 233 -5.76 11.74 4.31
C PRO A 233 -5.36 10.34 3.83
N MET A 234 -5.84 9.28 4.49
CA MET A 234 -5.50 7.91 4.10
C MET A 234 -6.00 7.56 2.69
N GLN A 235 -7.21 7.98 2.33
CA GLN A 235 -7.77 7.80 0.98
C GLN A 235 -7.03 8.59 -0.11
N ARG A 236 -6.33 9.67 0.25
CA ARG A 236 -5.50 10.45 -0.68
C ARG A 236 -4.15 9.79 -0.89
N GLN A 237 -3.49 9.35 0.18
CA GLN A 237 -2.20 8.67 0.13
C GLN A 237 -2.23 7.42 -0.75
N ASN A 238 -3.34 6.68 -0.73
CA ASN A 238 -3.52 5.48 -1.55
C ASN A 238 -3.77 5.74 -3.06
N ARG A 239 -3.56 6.96 -3.55
CA ARG A 239 -3.67 7.30 -4.99
C ARG A 239 -2.33 7.19 -5.73
N MET A 240 -1.30 6.71 -5.05
CA MET A 240 0.08 6.86 -5.45
C MET A 240 0.77 5.53 -5.76
N HIS A 241 1.30 5.42 -6.98
CA HIS A 241 2.22 4.36 -7.37
C HIS A 241 3.54 4.52 -6.60
N PRO A 242 3.94 3.60 -5.70
CA PRO A 242 5.13 3.77 -4.85
C PRO A 242 6.43 3.98 -5.66
N ALA A 243 6.52 3.33 -6.83
CA ALA A 243 7.65 3.55 -7.74
C ALA A 243 7.58 4.90 -8.46
N LEU A 244 6.38 5.47 -8.65
CA LEU A 244 6.21 6.79 -9.25
C LEU A 244 6.53 7.87 -8.22
N ASP A 245 6.09 7.72 -6.96
CA ASP A 245 6.47 8.64 -5.86
C ASP A 245 7.99 8.67 -5.70
N SER A 246 8.63 7.51 -5.61
CA SER A 246 10.09 7.41 -5.47
C SER A 246 10.81 8.05 -6.67
N ALA A 247 10.39 7.75 -7.90
CA ALA A 247 10.99 8.30 -9.11
C ALA A 247 10.73 9.81 -9.27
N LEU A 248 9.55 10.31 -8.91
CA LEU A 248 9.23 11.74 -8.93
C LEU A 248 10.05 12.51 -7.90
N ARG A 249 10.19 11.97 -6.69
CA ARG A 249 11.06 12.55 -5.65
C ARG A 249 12.49 12.64 -6.14
N GLU A 250 13.04 11.54 -6.66
CA GLU A 250 14.40 11.49 -7.21
C GLU A 250 14.61 12.52 -8.32
N VAL A 251 13.71 12.57 -9.31
CA VAL A 251 13.78 13.50 -10.44
C VAL A 251 13.69 14.97 -9.98
N LEU A 252 12.88 15.27 -8.96
CA LEU A 252 12.66 16.63 -8.48
C LEU A 252 13.65 17.08 -7.39
N SER A 253 14.39 16.14 -6.78
CA SER A 253 15.39 16.42 -5.75
C SER A 253 16.83 16.31 -6.26
N ARG A 254 17.08 15.73 -7.43
CA ARG A 254 18.44 15.65 -8.00
C ARG A 254 19.09 17.02 -8.17
N THR A 255 20.41 17.06 -8.08
CA THR A 255 21.18 18.29 -8.29
C THR A 255 21.12 18.71 -9.76
N PRO A 256 21.28 20.02 -10.06
CA PRO A 256 21.33 20.51 -11.45
C PRO A 256 22.39 19.77 -12.28
N ASP A 257 23.53 19.43 -11.68
CA ASP A 257 24.65 18.75 -12.36
C ASP A 257 24.37 17.28 -12.69
N ALA A 258 23.45 16.64 -11.95
CA ALA A 258 23.03 15.26 -12.19
C ALA A 258 21.87 15.15 -13.19
N ALA A 259 21.29 16.28 -13.63
CA ALA A 259 20.22 16.31 -14.61
C ALA A 259 20.78 16.46 -16.03
N PRO A 260 20.21 15.78 -17.04
CA PRO A 260 20.53 16.08 -18.44
C PRO A 260 20.22 17.55 -18.75
N ALA A 261 20.92 18.16 -19.69
CA ALA A 261 20.75 19.58 -20.03
C ALA A 261 19.27 19.91 -20.34
N GLY A 262 18.68 20.84 -19.56
CA GLY A 262 17.25 21.19 -19.64
C GLY A 262 16.29 20.19 -18.96
N GLY A 263 16.81 19.27 -18.16
CA GLY A 263 16.06 18.30 -17.37
C GLY A 263 15.41 18.92 -16.13
N VAL A 264 14.44 18.21 -15.55
CA VAL A 264 13.80 18.59 -14.28
C VAL A 264 14.74 18.30 -13.12
N HIS A 265 14.91 19.22 -12.16
CA HIS A 265 15.78 19.06 -11.00
C HIS A 265 15.30 19.93 -9.81
N SER A 266 16.07 19.90 -8.71
CA SER A 266 15.81 20.67 -7.48
C SER A 266 15.61 22.17 -7.69
N GLY A 267 16.41 22.79 -8.56
CA GLY A 267 16.34 24.21 -8.93
C GLY A 267 15.31 24.57 -10.01
N THR A 268 14.46 23.62 -10.45
CA THR A 268 13.43 23.93 -11.45
C THR A 268 12.17 24.51 -10.78
N ASP A 269 11.89 25.79 -11.03
CA ASP A 269 10.74 26.51 -10.46
C ASP A 269 9.41 26.24 -11.17
N PHE A 270 9.47 25.77 -12.41
CA PHE A 270 8.29 25.49 -13.23
C PHE A 270 8.53 24.27 -14.11
N VAL A 271 7.58 23.33 -14.08
CA VAL A 271 7.65 22.08 -14.86
C VAL A 271 6.35 21.86 -15.62
N THR A 272 6.47 21.41 -16.87
CA THR A 272 5.33 20.86 -17.62
C THR A 272 5.23 19.36 -17.39
N LEU A 273 4.04 18.78 -17.52
CA LEU A 273 3.86 17.32 -17.38
C LEU A 273 4.75 16.54 -18.33
N GLY A 274 4.87 16.99 -19.59
CA GLY A 274 5.74 16.39 -20.59
C GLY A 274 7.25 16.44 -20.24
N GLN A 275 7.70 17.43 -19.47
CA GLN A 275 9.08 17.47 -18.96
C GLN A 275 9.30 16.47 -17.83
N VAL A 276 8.32 16.33 -16.93
CA VAL A 276 8.39 15.39 -15.81
C VAL A 276 8.31 13.94 -16.31
N THR A 277 7.35 13.62 -17.19
CA THR A 277 7.22 12.26 -17.75
C THR A 277 8.42 11.83 -18.56
N ARG A 278 9.01 12.75 -19.34
CA ARG A 278 10.29 12.51 -20.03
C ARG A 278 11.44 12.28 -19.05
N ALA A 279 11.50 13.05 -17.96
CA ALA A 279 12.55 12.91 -16.95
C ALA A 279 12.45 11.59 -16.16
N LEU A 280 11.26 11.00 -16.06
CA LEU A 280 11.03 9.67 -15.50
C LEU A 280 11.49 8.52 -16.43
N GLY A 281 12.07 8.83 -17.60
CA GLY A 281 12.56 7.81 -18.55
C GLY A 281 11.46 7.08 -19.32
N ILE A 282 10.23 7.59 -19.25
CA ILE A 282 9.08 7.03 -19.96
C ILE A 282 9.06 7.73 -21.32
N GLY A 283 9.45 6.99 -22.36
CA GLY A 283 9.63 7.54 -23.71
C GLY A 283 8.42 8.36 -24.15
N ALA A 284 8.64 9.42 -24.92
CA ALA A 284 7.57 10.33 -25.40
C ALA A 284 6.46 9.62 -26.20
N ALA A 285 6.69 8.38 -26.65
CA ALA A 285 5.73 7.53 -27.35
C ALA A 285 4.80 6.74 -26.40
N THR A 286 5.01 6.78 -25.09
CA THR A 286 4.29 5.96 -24.09
C THR A 286 3.72 6.77 -22.93
N SER A 287 3.79 8.11 -22.96
CA SER A 287 3.09 8.94 -21.97
C SER A 287 1.58 8.74 -22.15
N SER A 288 0.99 7.87 -21.34
CA SER A 288 -0.45 7.68 -21.31
C SER A 288 -1.09 8.87 -20.58
N ALA A 289 -2.26 9.32 -21.03
CA ALA A 289 -3.03 10.37 -20.33
C ALA A 289 -3.30 10.04 -18.84
N SER A 290 -3.21 8.76 -18.46
CA SER A 290 -3.28 8.30 -17.07
C SER A 290 -2.05 8.71 -16.25
N MET A 291 -0.87 8.67 -16.85
CA MET A 291 0.40 9.03 -16.21
C MET A 291 0.52 10.54 -16.00
N ASP A 292 0.16 11.32 -17.01
CA ASP A 292 0.11 12.78 -16.91
C ASP A 292 -0.82 13.23 -15.78
N ARG A 293 -1.97 12.55 -15.64
CA ARG A 293 -2.92 12.80 -14.53
C ARG A 293 -2.32 12.43 -13.18
N ALA A 294 -1.64 11.28 -13.06
CA ALA A 294 -1.01 10.84 -11.82
C ALA A 294 0.10 11.80 -11.37
N VAL A 295 0.95 12.24 -12.30
CA VAL A 295 2.01 13.23 -12.05
C VAL A 295 1.42 14.59 -11.65
N GLY A 296 0.35 15.05 -12.32
CA GLY A 296 -0.30 16.31 -11.99
C GLY A 296 -0.87 16.33 -10.58
N LEU A 297 -1.61 15.28 -10.19
CA LEU A 297 -2.16 15.14 -8.84
C LEU A 297 -1.07 15.11 -7.77
N TRP A 298 0.04 14.41 -8.04
CA TRP A 298 1.17 14.37 -7.12
C TRP A 298 1.79 15.76 -6.91
N LEU A 299 1.98 16.53 -7.99
CA LEU A 299 2.53 17.88 -7.92
C LEU A 299 1.63 18.79 -7.08
N GLU A 300 0.31 18.74 -7.28
CA GLU A 300 -0.66 19.50 -6.47
C GLU A 300 -0.60 19.13 -4.98
N GLU A 301 -0.45 17.84 -4.66
CA GLU A 301 -0.30 17.35 -3.29
C GLU A 301 1.00 17.84 -2.63
N GLN A 302 2.10 17.92 -3.38
CA GLN A 302 3.34 18.52 -2.90
C GLN A 302 3.30 20.07 -2.88
N GLY A 303 2.13 20.66 -3.09
CA GLY A 303 1.90 22.10 -3.00
C GLY A 303 2.26 22.90 -4.26
N TRP A 304 2.51 22.23 -5.38
CA TRP A 304 2.73 22.92 -6.66
C TRP A 304 1.42 23.49 -7.21
N LYS A 305 1.47 24.68 -7.80
CA LYS A 305 0.29 25.37 -8.34
C LYS A 305 0.24 25.24 -9.84
N HIS A 306 -0.90 24.80 -10.39
CA HIS A 306 -1.11 24.75 -11.83
C HIS A 306 -1.30 26.17 -12.39
N VAL A 307 -0.38 26.63 -13.25
CA VAL A 307 -0.34 28.00 -13.78
C VAL A 307 0.04 28.02 -15.26
N LYS A 308 -0.35 29.09 -15.94
CA LYS A 308 0.05 29.40 -17.32
C LYS A 308 1.25 30.33 -17.30
N ARG A 309 2.36 29.95 -17.93
CA ARG A 309 3.61 30.74 -17.95
C ARG A 309 4.14 30.89 -19.38
N SER A 310 4.62 32.09 -19.72
CA SER A 310 5.35 32.34 -20.97
C SER A 310 6.84 32.10 -20.76
N ILE A 311 7.42 31.22 -21.57
CA ILE A 311 8.84 30.84 -21.52
C ILE A 311 9.39 31.02 -22.92
N ALA A 312 10.40 31.89 -23.08
CA ALA A 312 11.02 32.19 -24.38
C ALA A 312 10.02 32.56 -25.50
N GLY A 313 8.93 33.27 -25.16
CA GLY A 313 7.90 33.69 -26.12
C GLY A 313 6.81 32.65 -26.39
N ILE A 314 6.92 31.43 -25.87
CA ILE A 314 5.92 30.36 -26.01
C ILE A 314 5.16 30.22 -24.68
N THR A 315 3.83 30.21 -24.75
CA THR A 315 3.00 30.07 -23.55
C THR A 315 2.66 28.60 -23.29
N ALA A 316 2.94 28.11 -22.09
CA ALA A 316 2.69 26.73 -21.70
C ALA A 316 1.94 26.65 -20.36
N TRP A 317 1.10 25.62 -20.23
CA TRP A 317 0.51 25.20 -18.95
C TRP A 317 1.47 24.26 -18.22
N GLY A 318 1.58 24.41 -16.91
CA GLY A 318 2.43 23.57 -16.08
C GLY A 318 2.26 23.87 -14.60
N TYR A 319 3.16 23.34 -13.79
CA TYR A 319 3.12 23.43 -12.34
C TYR A 319 4.27 24.30 -11.84
N GLN A 320 3.95 25.25 -10.97
CA GLN A 320 4.90 26.12 -10.30
C GLN A 320 5.18 25.61 -8.90
N ARG A 321 6.47 25.53 -8.55
CA ARG A 321 6.96 25.08 -7.26
C ARG A 321 6.49 26.02 -6.13
N PRO A 322 6.10 25.51 -4.95
CA PRO A 322 5.74 26.37 -3.82
C PRO A 322 6.95 27.18 -3.34
N ALA A 323 6.74 28.47 -3.08
CA ALA A 323 7.78 29.34 -2.54
C ALA A 323 8.22 28.83 -1.15
N GLY A 324 9.52 28.55 -0.98
CA GLY A 324 10.10 28.06 0.27
C GLY A 324 10.50 26.57 0.29
N SER A 325 10.28 25.81 -0.78
CA SER A 325 10.78 24.43 -0.87
C SER A 325 12.30 24.43 -1.16
N ILE A 326 13.11 24.38 -0.11
CA ILE A 326 14.57 24.11 -0.07
C ILE A 326 15.33 24.62 -1.31
N ASN A 327 15.73 25.89 -1.27
CA ASN A 327 16.87 26.36 -2.04
C ASN A 327 18.14 25.76 -1.44
N ALA A 328 18.70 24.73 -2.09
CA ALA A 328 20.11 24.39 -1.91
C ALA A 328 20.97 25.43 -2.65
N GLN A 329 21.09 26.63 -2.08
CA GLN A 329 22.15 27.58 -2.38
C GLN A 329 22.63 28.20 -1.07
N ALA A 330 23.67 27.62 -0.46
CA ALA A 330 24.54 28.36 0.43
C ALA A 330 25.72 28.89 -0.39
N SER A 331 25.53 30.08 -0.95
CA SER A 331 26.62 30.93 -1.40
C SER A 331 27.57 31.18 -0.22
N LEU A 332 28.83 30.78 -0.35
CA LEU A 332 29.87 31.12 0.62
C LEU A 332 30.00 32.66 0.73
N PRO A 333 29.97 33.25 1.93
CA PRO A 333 30.34 34.66 2.10
C PRO A 333 31.85 34.83 1.87
N PRO A 334 32.31 35.98 1.35
CA PRO A 334 33.72 36.20 1.04
C PRO A 334 34.56 36.28 2.31
N ALA A 335 35.75 35.71 2.24
CA ALA A 335 36.73 35.66 3.32
C ALA A 335 37.05 37.06 3.85
N SER A 336 36.66 37.32 5.10
CA SER A 336 37.13 38.46 5.88
C SER A 336 38.38 38.05 6.68
N GLN A 337 39.39 38.90 6.55
CA GLN A 337 40.74 38.76 7.06
C GLN A 337 40.76 38.58 8.58
N SER A 338 41.57 37.64 9.08
CA SER A 338 41.99 37.60 10.48
C SER A 338 43.51 37.66 10.57
N ALA A 339 43.98 38.69 11.27
CA ALA A 339 45.36 38.96 11.67
C ALA A 339 45.72 38.13 12.94
N PRO A 340 46.99 38.10 13.37
CA PRO A 340 47.66 36.89 13.87
C PRO A 340 47.53 36.65 15.37
N VAL A 341 47.60 35.37 15.78
CA VAL A 341 47.82 34.98 17.18
C VAL A 341 49.29 34.58 17.37
N ARG A 342 49.83 35.07 18.49
CA ARG A 342 51.23 35.15 18.89
C ARG A 342 51.86 33.80 19.31
N SER A 343 53.18 33.76 19.15
CA SER A 343 54.22 32.88 19.73
C SER A 343 54.12 32.74 21.27
N ALA A 344 54.72 31.79 21.99
CA ALA A 344 55.95 30.96 21.91
C ALA A 344 55.85 29.83 23.00
N PRO A 345 56.90 29.06 23.41
CA PRO A 345 58.24 28.81 22.85
C PRO A 345 58.59 27.30 22.71
N PRO A 346 59.79 26.96 22.17
CA PRO A 346 60.17 25.59 21.82
C PRO A 346 61.00 24.91 22.92
N ARG A 347 61.02 23.57 22.93
CA ARG A 347 62.11 22.82 23.57
C ARG A 347 62.47 21.52 22.83
N THR A 348 63.71 21.57 22.33
CA THR A 348 64.73 20.51 22.24
C THR A 348 64.58 19.43 21.18
N GLN A 349 65.44 19.60 20.17
CA GLN A 349 65.99 18.59 19.28
C GLN A 349 66.63 17.45 20.07
N GLN A 350 66.45 16.22 19.59
CA GLN A 350 67.51 15.22 19.61
C GLN A 350 67.55 14.50 18.27
N ALA A 351 68.73 14.52 17.69
CA ALA A 351 69.10 13.99 16.39
C ALA A 351 69.45 12.49 16.45
N ALA A 352 69.64 11.91 15.26
CA ALA A 352 70.21 10.59 14.90
C ALA A 352 69.14 9.56 14.48
N ALA A 353 69.28 8.79 13.40
CA ALA A 353 70.29 8.67 12.37
C ALA A 353 69.65 7.88 11.21
N SER A 354 70.04 8.16 9.97
CA SER A 354 70.01 7.14 8.90
C SER A 354 71.36 6.41 8.95
N PRO A 355 71.39 5.10 8.74
CA PRO A 355 71.74 4.64 7.40
C PRO A 355 71.09 3.31 6.98
N ALA A 356 71.37 2.99 5.72
CA ALA A 356 71.48 1.65 5.13
C ALA A 356 70.32 1.17 4.25
N SER A 357 70.67 1.08 2.97
CA SER A 357 69.97 0.46 1.86
C SER A 357 69.95 -1.08 1.95
N ALA A 358 68.97 -1.64 1.22
CA ALA A 358 68.78 -3.02 0.76
C ALA A 358 67.93 -3.96 1.64
N PRO A 359 67.21 -4.96 1.08
CA PRO A 359 67.06 -5.36 -0.33
C PRO A 359 65.58 -5.41 -0.82
N LEU A 360 65.39 -5.55 -2.14
CA LEU A 360 64.09 -5.86 -2.74
C LEU A 360 63.52 -7.17 -2.16
N LEU A 361 62.30 -7.11 -1.62
CA LEU A 361 61.48 -8.28 -1.30
C LEU A 361 60.65 -8.71 -2.51
N PRO A 362 60.36 -10.02 -2.64
CA PRO A 362 59.74 -10.61 -3.82
C PRO A 362 58.25 -10.28 -3.90
N SER A 363 57.72 -10.27 -5.13
CA SER A 363 56.28 -10.11 -5.42
C SER A 363 55.42 -10.99 -4.50
N PRO A 364 54.33 -10.46 -3.91
CA PRO A 364 53.46 -11.27 -3.07
C PRO A 364 52.81 -12.36 -3.92
N ALA A 365 52.92 -13.60 -3.44
CA ALA A 365 52.18 -14.75 -3.95
C ALA A 365 50.68 -14.41 -4.02
N ALA A 366 50.04 -14.80 -5.12
CA ALA A 366 48.61 -14.62 -5.34
C ALA A 366 47.81 -15.14 -4.13
N GLN A 367 47.09 -14.23 -3.47
CA GLN A 367 46.19 -14.59 -2.38
C GLN A 367 45.11 -15.55 -2.91
N PRO A 368 44.76 -16.62 -2.18
CA PRO A 368 43.69 -17.54 -2.58
C PRO A 368 42.37 -16.78 -2.64
N GLN A 369 41.68 -16.84 -3.79
CA GLN A 369 40.38 -16.21 -3.94
C GLN A 369 39.37 -16.77 -2.92
N PRO A 370 38.50 -15.92 -2.34
CA PRO A 370 37.53 -16.37 -1.35
C PRO A 370 36.58 -17.41 -1.95
N ALA A 371 36.25 -18.45 -1.19
CA ALA A 371 35.30 -19.47 -1.65
C ALA A 371 33.85 -18.91 -1.68
N PRO A 372 32.99 -19.36 -2.61
CA PRO A 372 31.63 -18.86 -2.70
C PRO A 372 30.82 -19.16 -1.42
N PRO A 373 29.95 -18.24 -0.97
CA PRO A 373 29.05 -18.44 0.15
C PRO A 373 28.16 -19.68 -0.02
N ARG A 374 27.69 -20.26 1.10
CA ARG A 374 26.86 -21.50 1.08
C ARG A 374 25.59 -21.35 0.22
N PHE A 375 24.93 -20.20 0.24
CA PHE A 375 23.73 -19.96 -0.58
C PHE A 375 24.04 -19.95 -2.08
N VAL A 376 25.20 -19.42 -2.49
CA VAL A 376 25.67 -19.42 -3.88
C VAL A 376 25.94 -20.85 -4.35
N ARG A 377 26.58 -21.69 -3.50
CA ARG A 377 26.80 -23.11 -3.83
C ARG A 377 25.50 -23.90 -3.96
N HIS A 378 24.51 -23.60 -3.13
CA HIS A 378 23.19 -24.22 -3.23
C HIS A 378 22.47 -23.81 -4.52
N ALA A 379 22.49 -22.52 -4.88
CA ALA A 379 21.96 -22.00 -6.13
C ALA A 379 22.66 -22.59 -7.37
N GLN A 380 23.99 -22.76 -7.33
CA GLN A 380 24.76 -23.43 -8.39
C GLN A 380 24.33 -24.89 -8.59
N SER A 381 24.02 -25.62 -7.52
CA SER A 381 23.54 -27.01 -7.59
C SER A 381 22.14 -27.09 -8.20
N LEU A 382 21.23 -26.20 -7.77
CA LEU A 382 19.86 -26.13 -8.29
C LEU A 382 19.83 -25.75 -9.77
N LEU A 383 20.53 -24.68 -10.16
CA LEU A 383 20.52 -24.17 -11.53
C LEU A 383 21.14 -25.14 -12.54
N ARG A 384 22.14 -25.93 -12.14
CA ARG A 384 22.70 -27.00 -12.99
C ARG A 384 21.66 -28.05 -13.38
N ARG A 385 20.69 -28.37 -12.51
CA ARG A 385 19.61 -29.33 -12.81
C ARG A 385 18.68 -28.83 -13.92
N PHE A 386 18.62 -27.51 -14.12
CA PHE A 386 17.82 -26.85 -15.15
C PHE A 386 18.64 -26.38 -16.36
N GLY A 387 19.91 -26.83 -16.48
CA GLY A 387 20.76 -26.49 -17.61
C GLY A 387 21.39 -25.09 -17.56
N PHE A 388 21.43 -24.45 -16.39
CA PHE A 388 22.06 -23.15 -16.19
C PHE A 388 23.36 -23.25 -15.39
N GLN A 389 24.34 -22.41 -15.72
CA GLN A 389 25.60 -22.24 -14.99
C GLN A 389 25.61 -20.87 -14.31
N LEU A 390 25.80 -20.86 -12.99
CA LEU A 390 25.95 -19.65 -12.20
C LEU A 390 27.43 -19.47 -11.83
N THR A 391 28.06 -18.41 -12.36
CA THR A 391 29.42 -17.98 -11.98
C THR A 391 29.35 -16.85 -10.97
N TRP A 392 30.10 -16.99 -9.89
CA TRP A 392 30.26 -15.99 -8.84
C TRP A 392 31.68 -15.45 -8.89
N THR A 393 31.83 -14.13 -8.89
CA THR A 393 33.13 -13.47 -8.78
C THR A 393 33.09 -12.46 -7.64
N PRO A 394 34.02 -12.57 -6.68
CA PRO A 394 34.13 -11.59 -5.59
C PRO A 394 34.68 -10.27 -6.16
N SER A 395 34.13 -9.12 -5.76
CA SER A 395 34.77 -7.83 -5.97
C SER A 395 35.36 -7.33 -4.66
N GLY A 396 36.68 -7.19 -4.61
CA GLY A 396 37.41 -6.70 -3.42
C GLY A 396 37.81 -7.79 -2.42
N SER A 397 38.74 -7.44 -1.54
CA SER A 397 39.33 -8.33 -0.52
C SER A 397 38.38 -8.73 0.60
N ASP A 398 37.31 -7.96 0.82
CA ASP A 398 36.38 -8.12 1.96
C ASP A 398 34.97 -8.62 1.58
N GLY A 399 34.75 -8.99 0.31
CA GLY A 399 33.49 -9.62 -0.13
C GLY A 399 32.28 -8.70 -0.24
N ASP A 400 32.43 -7.40 -0.01
CA ASP A 400 31.38 -6.40 -0.23
C ASP A 400 31.32 -6.02 -1.72
N GLY A 401 30.31 -6.60 -2.37
CA GLY A 401 30.15 -6.62 -3.82
C GLY A 401 30.58 -7.97 -4.38
N ALA A 402 29.61 -8.72 -4.91
CA ALA A 402 29.89 -9.90 -5.69
C ALA A 402 29.03 -9.87 -6.95
N SER A 403 29.65 -10.17 -8.09
CA SER A 403 28.89 -10.29 -9.33
C SER A 403 28.46 -11.74 -9.55
N LEU A 404 27.18 -11.92 -9.87
CA LEU A 404 26.55 -13.19 -10.16
C LEU A 404 26.12 -13.19 -11.63
N VAL A 405 26.64 -14.12 -12.42
CA VAL A 405 26.29 -14.25 -13.84
C VAL A 405 25.70 -15.63 -14.07
N ILE A 406 24.46 -15.69 -14.56
CA ILE A 406 23.77 -16.94 -14.93
C ILE A 406 23.79 -17.09 -16.45
N ARG A 407 24.27 -18.21 -16.96
CA ARG A 407 24.29 -18.55 -18.39
C ARG A 407 23.56 -19.86 -18.64
N HIS A 408 22.80 -19.94 -19.72
CA HIS A 408 22.19 -21.19 -20.15
C HIS A 408 23.24 -22.03 -20.88
N ALA A 409 23.43 -23.29 -20.47
CA ALA A 409 24.49 -24.16 -20.98
C ALA A 409 24.28 -24.61 -22.44
N ARG A 410 23.12 -24.34 -23.02
CA ARG A 410 22.82 -24.59 -24.44
C ARG A 410 22.23 -23.34 -25.10
N ARG A 411 23.10 -22.42 -25.52
CA ARG A 411 23.05 -21.65 -26.78
C ARG A 411 23.99 -20.45 -26.68
N ASP A 412 25.06 -20.50 -27.47
CA ASP A 412 25.61 -19.30 -28.10
C ASP A 412 24.48 -18.65 -28.91
N LYS A 413 23.82 -17.66 -28.33
CA LYS A 413 23.18 -16.54 -29.01
C LYS A 413 22.66 -15.57 -27.96
N GLN A 414 23.22 -14.37 -27.99
CA GLN A 414 22.82 -13.20 -27.22
C GLN A 414 21.30 -13.06 -27.14
N ARG A 415 20.79 -12.85 -25.92
CA ARG A 415 19.80 -11.84 -25.58
C ARG A 415 20.01 -11.40 -24.14
#